data_AF-R2Y7N9-F1
#
_entry.id   AF-R2Y7N9-F1
#
_cell.length_a   1.000
_cell.length_b   1.000
_cell.length_c   1.000
_cell.angle_alpha   90.00
_cell.angle_beta   90.00
_cell.angle_gamma   90.00
#
_symmetry.space_group_name_H-M   'P 1'
#
loop_
_entity.id
_entity.type
_entity.pdbx_description
1 polymer ?
#
loop_
_entity_poly.entity_id
_entity_poly.type
_entity_poly.pdbx_seq_one_letter_code
_entity_poly.pdbx_strand_id
1 'polypeptide(L)' 'MKNAKAKAIDDAVRSTQLMEAREEEHAKNKQKIRQIVLNLLKTDLSLIQISEATGMPVEDIQKLKNRERHTTESE' A
#
# COMPACT_ATOMS: atom_id res chain seq x y z
N MET A 1 -2.08 39.67 22.71
CA MET A 1 -2.29 38.84 21.50
C MET A 1 -1.01 38.15 20.96
N LYS A 2 0.00 37.81 21.78
CA LYS A 2 1.24 37.17 21.30
C LYS A 2 1.15 35.63 21.15
N ASN A 3 0.14 34.98 21.74
CA ASN A 3 0.05 33.51 21.81
C ASN A 3 -0.83 32.85 20.73
N ALA A 4 -1.69 33.60 20.03
CA ALA A 4 -2.61 33.02 19.06
C ALA A 4 -1.91 32.59 17.75
N LYS A 5 -0.92 33.37 17.30
CA LYS A 5 -0.15 33.05 16.09
C LYS A 5 0.78 31.84 16.28
N ALA A 6 1.42 31.72 17.43
CA ALA A 6 2.30 30.59 17.75
C ALA A 6 1.52 29.27 17.82
N LYS A 7 0.32 29.28 18.43
CA LYS A 7 -0.55 28.10 18.51
C LYS A 7 -1.05 27.65 17.12
N ALA A 8 -1.40 28.59 16.24
CA ALA A 8 -1.83 28.26 14.89
C ALA A 8 -0.71 27.63 14.04
N ILE A 9 0.54 28.04 14.27
CA ILE A 9 1.70 27.44 13.59
C ILE A 9 1.96 26.03 14.13
N ASP A 10 1.90 25.82 15.45
CA ASP A 10 2.09 24.51 16.07
C ASP A 10 1.01 23.50 15.63
N ASP A 11 -0.26 23.91 15.62
CA ASP A 11 -1.38 23.08 15.15
C ASP A 11 -1.22 22.72 13.65
N ALA A 12 -0.74 23.65 12.82
CA ALA A 12 -0.49 23.39 11.40
C ALA A 12 0.66 22.41 11.17
N VAL A 13 1.79 22.55 11.88
CA VAL A 13 2.93 21.62 11.80
C VAL A 13 2.51 20.22 12.23
N ARG A 14 1.76 20.10 13.33
CA ARG A 14 1.28 18.81 13.85
C ARG A 14 0.28 18.16 12.90
N SER A 15 -0.59 18.94 12.25
CA SER A 15 -1.51 18.45 11.23
C SER A 15 -0.77 17.90 10.01
N THR A 16 0.27 18.59 9.53
CA THR A 16 1.09 18.13 8.40
C THR A 16 1.81 16.83 8.74
N GLN A 17 2.42 16.73 9.92
CA GLN A 17 3.10 15.51 10.38
C GLN A 17 2.13 14.31 10.50
N LEU A 18 0.90 14.54 10.95
CA LEU A 18 -0.13 13.50 11.00
C LEU A 18 -0.59 13.08 9.60
N MET A 19 -0.62 14.00 8.64
CA MET A 19 -0.95 13.69 7.24
C MET A 19 0.15 12.86 6.59
N GLU A 20 1.41 13.27 6.73
CA GLU A 20 2.59 12.55 6.23
C GLU A 20 2.69 11.15 6.85
N ALA A 21 2.48 11.03 8.17
CA ALA A 21 2.48 9.74 8.85
C ALA A 21 1.40 8.78 8.33
N ARG A 22 0.20 9.29 8.01
CA ARG A 22 -0.88 8.48 7.41
C ARG A 22 -0.54 8.05 5.99
N GLU A 23 0.01 8.95 5.18
CA GLU A 23 0.42 8.64 3.81
C GLU A 23 1.52 7.58 3.77
N GLU A 24 2.52 7.68 4.66
CA GLU A 24 3.54 6.66 4.82
C GLU A 24 2.98 5.32 5.27
N GLU A 25 2.04 5.31 6.22
CA GLU A 25 1.39 4.09 6.69
C GLU A 25 0.59 3.42 5.57
N HIS A 26 -0.14 4.21 4.77
CA HIS A 26 -0.84 3.73 3.58
C HIS A 26 0.12 3.15 2.53
N ALA A 27 1.26 3.80 2.27
CA ALA A 27 2.27 3.31 1.34
C ALA A 27 2.92 2.00 1.82
N LYS A 28 3.29 1.93 3.11
CA LYS A 28 3.84 0.72 3.75
C LYS A 28 2.84 -0.43 3.72
N ASN A 29 1.55 -0.17 4.00
CA ASN A 29 0.51 -1.19 3.93
C ASN A 29 0.25 -1.67 2.50
N LYS A 30 0.28 -0.78 1.51
CA LYS A 30 0.14 -1.17 0.09
C LYS A 30 1.27 -2.08 -0.36
N GLN A 31 2.51 -1.81 0.05
CA GLN A 31 3.66 -2.68 -0.25
C GLN A 31 3.54 -4.04 0.44
N LYS A 32 3.11 -4.08 1.70
CA LYS A 32 2.87 -5.33 2.43
C LYS A 32 1.80 -6.19 1.77
N ILE A 33 0.66 -5.59 1.40
CA ILE A 33 -0.43 -6.30 0.71
C ILE A 33 0.07 -6.86 -0.62
N ARG A 34 0.84 -6.09 -1.39
CA ARG A 34 1.45 -6.57 -2.63
C ARG A 34 2.35 -7.78 -2.40
N GLN A 35 3.20 -7.76 -1.37
CA GLN A 35 4.07 -8.89 -1.06
C GLN A 35 3.27 -10.15 -0.66
N ILE A 36 2.19 -9.98 0.09
CA ILE A 36 1.29 -11.07 0.47
C ILE A 36 0.64 -11.67 -0.79
N VAL A 37 0.10 -10.83 -1.68
CA VAL A 37 -0.48 -11.28 -2.97
C VAL A 37 0.54 -12.06 -3.79
N LEU A 38 1.78 -11.57 -3.91
CA LEU A 38 2.84 -12.26 -4.65
C LEU A 38 3.20 -13.62 -4.03
N ASN A 39 3.22 -13.73 -2.71
CA ASN A 39 3.46 -15.01 -2.04
C ASN A 39 2.29 -15.97 -2.24
N LEU A 40 1.05 -15.49 -2.18
CA LEU A 40 -0.14 -16.30 -2.44
C LEU A 40 -0.22 -16.76 -3.90
N LEU A 41 0.26 -15.95 -4.85
CA LEU A 41 0.34 -16.33 -6.27
C LEU A 41 1.30 -17.51 -6.55
N LYS A 42 2.19 -17.85 -5.61
CA LYS A 42 3.08 -19.02 -5.67
C LYS A 42 2.43 -20.29 -5.11
N THR A 43 1.22 -20.19 -4.57
CA THR A 43 0.42 -21.32 -4.05
C THR A 43 -0.62 -21.76 -5.07
N ASP A 44 -1.35 -22.85 -4.78
CA ASP A 44 -2.44 -23.36 -5.64
C ASP A 44 -3.76 -22.59 -5.50
N LEU A 45 -3.76 -21.43 -4.83
CA LEU A 45 -4.96 -20.60 -4.67
C LEU A 45 -5.38 -19.96 -6.00
N SER A 46 -6.69 -19.92 -6.24
CA SER A 46 -7.27 -19.18 -7.35
C SER A 46 -7.16 -17.66 -7.14
N LEU A 47 -7.18 -16.89 -8.22
CA LEU A 47 -7.14 -15.42 -8.15
C LEU A 47 -8.31 -14.83 -7.34
N ILE A 48 -9.46 -15.50 -7.36
CA ILE A 48 -10.65 -15.10 -6.60
C ILE A 48 -10.37 -15.26 -5.09
N GLN A 49 -9.82 -16.39 -4.66
CA GLN A 49 -9.46 -16.62 -3.26
C GLN A 49 -8.39 -15.64 -2.76
N ILE A 50 -7.42 -15.31 -3.62
CA ILE A 50 -6.40 -14.30 -3.28
C ILE A 50 -7.05 -12.92 -3.15
N SER A 51 -8.02 -12.59 -4.03
CA SER A 51 -8.79 -11.35 -3.96
C SER A 51 -9.59 -11.26 -2.67
N GLU A 52 -10.29 -12.32 -2.28
CA GLU A 52 -11.03 -12.41 -1.02
C GLU A 52 -10.12 -12.27 0.21
N ALA A 53 -8.96 -12.92 0.19
CA ALA A 53 -8.02 -12.91 1.32
C ALA A 53 -7.30 -11.56 1.51
N THR A 54 -7.10 -10.79 0.42
CA THR A 54 -6.27 -9.57 0.45
C THR A 54 -7.06 -8.28 0.20
N GLY A 55 -8.32 -8.39 -0.23
CA GLY A 55 -9.15 -7.27 -0.65
C GLY A 55 -8.69 -6.61 -1.96
N MET A 56 -7.71 -7.19 -2.66
CA MET A 56 -7.22 -6.65 -3.93
C MET A 56 -8.11 -7.12 -5.09
N PRO A 57 -8.50 -6.25 -6.04
CA PRO A 57 -9.25 -6.66 -7.22
C PRO A 57 -8.54 -7.73 -8.04
N VAL A 58 -9.30 -8.67 -8.59
CA VAL A 58 -8.78 -9.76 -9.42
C VAL A 58 -7.98 -9.24 -10.61
N GLU A 59 -8.40 -8.13 -11.25
CA GLU A 59 -7.65 -7.57 -12.38
C GLU A 59 -6.26 -7.07 -11.97
N ASP A 60 -6.12 -6.50 -10.78
CA ASP A 60 -4.84 -6.00 -10.28
C ASP A 60 -3.90 -7.14 -9.86
N ILE A 61 -4.45 -8.21 -9.28
CA ILE A 61 -3.70 -9.45 -9.01
C ILE A 61 -3.21 -10.06 -10.34
N GLN A 62 -4.05 -10.09 -11.38
CA GLN A 62 -3.67 -10.59 -12.70
C GLN A 62 -2.52 -9.79 -13.33
N LYS A 63 -2.56 -8.45 -13.21
CA LYS A 63 -1.45 -7.58 -13.66
C LYS A 63 -0.16 -7.87 -12.90
N LEU A 64 -0.24 -8.10 -11.58
CA LEU A 64 0.93 -8.47 -10.77
C LEU A 64 1.53 -9.81 -11.20
N LYS A 65 0.69 -10.82 -11.41
CA LYS A 65 1.11 -12.14 -11.90
C LYS A 65 1.84 -12.05 -13.24
N ASN A 66 1.33 -11.24 -14.17
CA ASN A 66 1.96 -11.06 -15.48
C ASN A 66 3.31 -10.34 -15.39
N ARG A 67 3.42 -9.33 -14.51
CA ARG A 67 4.68 -8.60 -14.30
C ARG A 67 5.79 -9.49 -13.75
N GLU A 68 5.49 -10.37 -12.79
CA GLU A 68 6.48 -11.31 -12.24
C GLU A 68 7.02 -12.28 -13.30
N ARG A 69 6.15 -12.79 -14.17
CA ARG A 69 6.58 -13.71 -15.25
C ARG A 69 7.56 -13.05 -16.21
N HIS A 70 7.30 -11.80 -16.60
CA HIS A 70 8.19 -11.06 -17.49
C HIS A 70 9.55 -10.73 -16.86
N THR A 71 9.61 -10.58 -15.53
CA THR A 71 10.89 -10.38 -14.83
C THR A 71 11.70 -11.67 -14.70
N THR A 72 11.06 -12.84 -14.63
CA THR A 72 11.77 -14.14 -14.54
C THR A 72 12.16 -14.73 -15.89
N GLU A 73 11.55 -14.29 -16.99
CA GLU A 73 11.84 -14.77 -18.35
C GLU A 73 12.90 -13.92 -19.09
N SER A 74 13.45 -12.88 -18.45
CA SER A 74 14.45 -11.99 -19.03
C SER A 74 15.90 -12.26 -18.55
N GLU A 75 16.14 -13.41 -17.91
CA GLU A 75 17.48 -13.91 -17.50
C GLU A 75 17.80 -15.22 -18.23
#